data_AF-A0A1J3K150-F1
#
_entry.id   AF-A0A1J3K150-F1
#
_cell.length_a   1.000
_cell.length_b   1.000
_cell.length_c   1.000
_cell.angle_alpha   90.00
_cell.angle_beta   90.00
_cell.angle_gamma   90.00
#
_symmetry.space_group_name_H-M   'P 1'
#
loop_
_entity.id
_entity.type
_entity.pdbx_description
1 polymer ?
#
loop_
_entity_poly.entity_id
_entity_poly.type
_entity_poly.pdbx_seq_one_letter_code
_entity_poly.pdbx_strand_id
1 'polypeptide(L)'
;VRSEELTTILIPRDVGLNVPIPVIHLKADLIEYGGKIAIFEHSYLKDGGETELWVFEKEWSKKMSLVLQPCQRHSVHDVELVVKGTTQDGKVILAPLEMSSGFYILCYDLQ
;
A
#
# COMPACT_ATOMS: atom_id res chain seq x y z
N VAL A 1 24.99 8.84 26.49
CA VAL A 1 24.37 8.69 25.15
C VAL A 1 23.81 7.27 25.08
N ARG A 2 22.48 7.09 25.02
CA ARG A 2 21.91 5.77 24.73
C ARG A 2 22.15 5.53 23.24
N SER A 3 22.82 4.45 22.89
CA SER A 3 22.95 4.04 21.49
C SER A 3 21.56 3.63 21.03
N GLU A 4 20.98 4.39 20.12
CA GLU A 4 19.78 3.96 19.40
C GLU A 4 20.23 2.86 18.43
N GLU A 5 19.62 1.66 18.53
CA GLU A 5 19.89 0.59 17.57
C GLU A 5 19.17 0.94 16.25
N LEU A 6 19.97 1.16 15.20
CA LEU A 6 19.45 1.36 13.85
C LEU A 6 19.31 -0.01 13.17
N THR A 7 18.09 -0.36 12.77
CA THR A 7 17.81 -1.59 12.02
C THR A 7 17.50 -1.25 10.56
N THR A 8 18.07 -2.01 9.63
CA THR A 8 17.77 -1.91 8.20
C THR A 8 17.02 -3.17 7.77
N ILE A 9 15.93 -2.99 7.01
CA ILE A 9 15.10 -4.08 6.49
C ILE A 9 15.20 -4.07 4.97
N LEU A 10 15.56 -5.20 4.38
CA LEU A 10 15.57 -5.38 2.93
C LEU A 10 14.16 -5.66 2.44
N ILE A 11 13.70 -4.93 1.44
CA ILE A 11 12.39 -5.10 0.78
C ILE A 11 12.34 -6.43 -0.01
N PRO A 12 11.18 -7.09 -0.14
CA PRO A 12 11.06 -8.30 -0.96
C PRO A 12 11.41 -8.02 -2.41
N ARG A 13 12.06 -8.97 -3.09
CA ARG A 13 12.39 -8.86 -4.52
C ARG A 13 11.16 -8.84 -5.42
N ASP A 14 10.05 -9.39 -4.95
CA ASP A 14 8.82 -9.55 -5.72
C ASP A 14 7.89 -8.33 -5.60
N VAL A 15 8.23 -7.33 -4.78
CA VAL A 15 7.43 -6.11 -4.61
C VAL A 15 7.78 -5.10 -5.69
N GLY A 16 6.76 -4.68 -6.46
CA GLY A 16 6.91 -3.65 -7.48
C GLY A 16 7.60 -4.13 -8.76
N LEU A 17 8.08 -3.17 -9.56
CA LEU A 17 8.71 -3.47 -10.85
C LEU A 17 10.20 -3.82 -10.66
N ASN A 18 10.67 -4.85 -11.38
CA ASN A 18 12.08 -5.24 -11.46
C ASN A 18 12.98 -4.24 -12.22
N VAL A 19 12.48 -3.02 -12.46
CA VAL A 19 13.16 -1.96 -13.20
C VAL A 19 13.29 -0.75 -12.27
N PRO A 20 14.44 -0.05 -12.24
CA PRO A 20 14.59 1.17 -11.46
C PRO A 20 13.55 2.21 -11.89
N ILE A 21 12.65 2.56 -10.97
CA ILE A 21 11.68 3.64 -11.14
C ILE A 21 11.80 4.64 -10.00
N PRO A 22 11.48 5.92 -10.23
CA PRO A 22 11.30 6.87 -9.13
C PRO A 22 10.29 6.34 -8.11
N VAL A 23 10.57 6.53 -6.81
CA VAL A 23 9.69 6.07 -5.72
C VAL A 23 8.28 6.62 -5.86
N ILE A 24 8.11 7.82 -6.44
CA ILE A 24 6.80 8.42 -6.71
C ILE A 24 5.92 7.62 -7.68
N HIS A 25 6.52 6.73 -8.48
CA HIS A 25 5.83 5.83 -9.40
C HIS A 25 5.75 4.40 -8.86
N LEU A 26 6.37 4.13 -7.70
CA LEU A 26 6.26 2.84 -7.06
C LEU A 26 4.85 2.70 -6.49
N LYS A 27 4.10 1.75 -7.03
CA LYS A 27 2.75 1.44 -6.57
C LYS A 27 2.77 0.51 -5.35
N ALA A 28 3.64 0.82 -4.40
CA ALA A 28 3.81 0.08 -3.17
C ALA A 28 4.26 1.04 -2.07
N ASP A 29 3.49 1.10 -0.98
CA ASP A 29 3.71 2.03 0.12
C ASP A 29 4.01 1.30 1.43
N LEU A 30 4.89 1.87 2.24
CA LEU A 30 5.18 1.38 3.59
C LEU A 30 4.07 1.82 4.54
N ILE A 31 3.47 0.88 5.25
CA ILE A 31 2.37 1.12 6.18
C ILE A 31 2.59 0.42 7.52
N GLU A 32 1.90 0.89 8.55
CA GLU A 32 1.70 0.13 9.78
C GLU A 32 0.46 -0.75 9.65
N TYR A 33 0.59 -2.03 9.95
CA TYR A 33 -0.51 -3.00 9.99
C TYR A 33 -0.42 -3.85 11.25
N GLY A 34 -1.37 -3.67 12.18
CA GLY A 34 -1.42 -4.42 13.44
C GLY A 34 -0.14 -4.29 14.28
N GLY A 35 0.46 -3.09 14.32
CA GLY A 35 1.72 -2.81 15.01
C GLY A 35 2.97 -3.38 14.33
N LYS A 36 2.85 -3.88 13.09
CA LYS A 36 3.96 -4.41 12.28
C LYS A 36 4.21 -3.52 11.08
N ILE A 37 5.44 -3.57 10.58
CA ILE A 37 5.81 -2.96 9.31
C ILE A 37 5.22 -3.81 8.19
N ALA A 38 4.53 -3.17 7.25
CA ALA A 38 3.95 -3.83 6.10
C ALA A 38 4.13 -3.00 4.83
N ILE A 39 4.09 -3.67 3.68
CA ILE A 39 4.04 -3.05 2.37
C ILE A 39 2.66 -3.30 1.79
N PHE A 40 1.99 -2.22 1.43
CA PHE A 40 0.73 -2.24 0.69
C PHE A 40 1.02 -2.02 -0.78
N GLU A 41 1.04 -3.10 -1.56
CA GLU A 41 1.22 -3.06 -3.00
C GLU A 41 -0.13 -2.86 -3.69
N HIS A 42 -0.23 -1.80 -4.48
CA HIS A 42 -1.44 -1.39 -5.18
C HIS A 42 -1.23 -1.28 -6.70
N SER A 43 -0.20 -1.94 -7.22
CA SER A 43 0.12 -2.05 -8.66
C SER A 43 -1.08 -2.42 -9.51
N TYR A 44 -1.92 -3.32 -9.02
CA TYR A 44 -3.09 -3.88 -9.71
C TYR A 44 -4.43 -3.28 -9.27
N LEU A 45 -4.42 -2.26 -8.41
CA LEU A 45 -5.65 -1.69 -7.86
C LEU A 45 -6.47 -1.01 -8.96
N LYS A 46 -5.79 -0.25 -9.83
CA LYS A 46 -6.42 0.45 -10.95
C LYS A 46 -7.06 -0.52 -11.94
N ASP A 47 -6.30 -1.53 -12.38
CA ASP A 47 -6.71 -2.39 -13.50
C ASP A 47 -7.58 -3.59 -13.05
N GLY A 48 -7.21 -4.21 -11.93
CA GLY A 48 -7.86 -5.42 -11.40
C GLY A 48 -8.79 -5.16 -10.21
N GLY A 49 -8.64 -4.02 -9.53
CA GLY A 49 -9.22 -3.82 -8.21
C GLY A 49 -8.50 -4.65 -7.14
N GLU A 50 -7.22 -4.98 -7.36
CA GLU A 50 -6.46 -5.93 -6.53
C GLU A 50 -5.28 -5.25 -5.82
N THR A 51 -5.03 -5.66 -4.58
CA THR A 51 -3.88 -5.19 -3.79
C THR A 51 -3.25 -6.36 -3.05
N GLU A 52 -1.97 -6.24 -2.74
CA GLU A 52 -1.24 -7.24 -1.97
C GLU A 52 -0.68 -6.64 -0.69
N LEU A 53 -0.83 -7.37 0.42
CA LEU A 53 -0.27 -6.98 1.69
C LEU A 53 0.89 -7.90 2.06
N TRP A 54 2.06 -7.31 2.23
CA TRP A 54 3.27 -7.99 2.71
C TRP A 54 3.57 -7.54 4.13
N VAL A 55 3.68 -8.47 5.08
CA VAL A 55 3.93 -8.15 6.49
C VAL A 55 5.31 -8.65 6.88
N PHE A 56 6.08 -7.78 7.51
CA PHE A 56 7.40 -8.10 8.04
C PHE A 56 7.31 -8.57 9.49
N GLU A 57 7.90 -9.73 9.75
CA GLU A 57 8.15 -10.22 11.11
C GLU A 57 9.65 -10.49 11.28
N LYS A 58 10.09 -11.71 10.97
CA LYS A 58 11.51 -12.07 10.81
C LYS A 58 11.95 -12.05 9.34
N GLU A 59 10.99 -12.31 8.48
CA GLU A 59 11.08 -12.28 7.03
C GLU A 59 9.77 -11.71 6.49
N TRP A 60 9.77 -11.37 5.20
CA TRP A 60 8.56 -10.90 4.54
C TRP A 60 7.64 -12.06 4.20
N SER A 61 6.37 -11.91 4.55
CA SER A 61 5.32 -12.86 4.18
C SER A 61 4.19 -12.12 3.46
N LYS A 62 3.79 -12.64 2.29
CA LYS A 62 2.58 -12.19 1.62
C LYS A 62 1.38 -12.73 2.41
N LYS A 63 0.61 -11.84 3.04
CA LYS A 63 -0.48 -12.19 3.94
C LYS A 63 -1.81 -12.33 3.22
N MET A 64 -2.13 -11.38 2.33
CA MET A 64 -3.45 -11.33 1.71
C MET A 64 -3.40 -10.63 0.35
N SER A 65 -4.17 -11.18 -0.60
CA SER A 65 -4.59 -10.44 -1.79
C SER A 65 -6.03 -9.99 -1.56
N LEU A 66 -6.25 -8.70 -1.71
CA LEU A 66 -7.48 -8.01 -1.40
C LEU A 66 -8.10 -7.55 -2.72
N VAL A 67 -9.32 -8.00 -3.00
CA VAL A 67 -10.00 -7.82 -4.29
C VAL A 67 -11.29 -7.04 -4.09
N LEU A 68 -11.40 -5.89 -4.76
CA LEU A 68 -12.64 -5.12 -4.80
C LEU A 68 -13.74 -5.88 -5.53
N GLN A 69 -14.95 -5.78 -4.99
CA GLN A 69 -16.14 -6.27 -5.67
C GLN A 69 -16.31 -5.56 -7.02
N PRO A 70 -16.87 -6.21 -8.06
CA PRO A 70 -17.01 -5.59 -9.38
C PRO A 70 -17.70 -4.22 -9.36
N CYS A 71 -18.70 -4.04 -8.50
CA CYS A 71 -19.41 -2.76 -8.35
C CYS A 71 -18.56 -1.65 -7.71
N GLN A 72 -17.50 -1.99 -6.98
CA GLN A 72 -16.58 -1.03 -6.34
C GLN A 72 -15.44 -0.61 -7.28
N ARG A 73 -15.12 -1.41 -8.30
CA ARG A 73 -13.99 -1.17 -9.21
C ARG A 73 -14.10 0.16 -9.96
N HIS A 74 -15.32 0.65 -10.21
CA HIS A 74 -15.54 1.95 -10.81
C HIS A 74 -14.90 3.12 -10.04
N SER A 75 -14.60 2.92 -8.74
CA SER A 75 -14.02 3.94 -7.87
C SER A 75 -12.50 4.00 -7.98
N VAL A 76 -11.88 3.05 -8.68
CA VAL A 76 -10.41 2.94 -8.80
C VAL A 76 -9.94 2.84 -10.25
N HIS A 77 -10.83 2.51 -11.20
CA HIS A 77 -10.50 2.18 -12.59
C HIS A 77 -9.70 3.24 -13.35
N ASP A 78 -9.93 4.53 -13.09
CA ASP A 78 -9.32 5.63 -13.84
C ASP A 78 -8.48 6.57 -12.98
N VAL A 79 -8.13 6.16 -11.76
CA VAL A 79 -7.38 6.98 -10.82
C VAL A 79 -6.11 6.28 -10.40
N GLU A 80 -5.01 7.02 -10.36
CA GLU A 80 -3.80 6.55 -9.69
C GLU A 80 -3.91 6.94 -8.21
N LEU A 81 -4.04 5.94 -7.34
CA LEU A 81 -4.16 6.13 -5.90
C LEU A 81 -2.81 5.88 -5.23
N VAL A 82 -2.54 6.61 -4.16
CA VAL A 82 -1.38 6.41 -3.29
C VAL A 82 -1.82 6.38 -1.83
N VAL A 83 -1.08 5.68 -0.99
CA VAL A 83 -1.36 5.67 0.44
C VAL A 83 -1.02 7.02 1.04
N LYS A 84 -1.96 7.58 1.82
CA LYS A 84 -1.77 8.80 2.62
C LYS A 84 -1.61 8.52 4.10
N GLY A 85 -1.99 7.33 4.55
CA GLY A 85 -1.77 6.87 5.90
C GLY A 85 -2.59 5.64 6.22
N THR A 86 -2.46 5.19 7.46
CA THR A 86 -3.28 4.14 8.05
C THR A 86 -3.96 4.64 9.31
N THR A 87 -5.15 4.10 9.59
CA THR A 87 -5.89 4.36 10.81
C THR A 87 -5.51 3.37 11.91
N GLN A 88 -5.82 3.70 13.16
CA GLN A 88 -5.54 2.82 14.31
C GLN A 88 -6.28 1.48 14.25
N ASP A 89 -7.44 1.45 13.59
CA ASP A 89 -8.23 0.24 13.36
C ASP A 89 -7.82 -0.52 12.07
N GLY A 90 -6.69 -0.15 11.45
CA GLY A 90 -6.08 -0.93 10.37
C GLY A 90 -6.62 -0.64 8.98
N LYS A 91 -7.33 0.47 8.77
CA LYS A 91 -7.75 0.90 7.44
C LYS A 91 -6.63 1.65 6.74
N VAL A 92 -6.50 1.45 5.43
CA VAL A 92 -5.61 2.24 4.57
C VAL A 92 -6.38 3.40 3.99
N ILE A 93 -5.80 4.59 4.08
CA ILE A 93 -6.34 5.81 3.47
C ILE A 93 -5.63 6.01 2.13
N LEU A 94 -6.37 5.89 1.05
CA LEU A 94 -5.92 6.10 -0.31
C LEU A 94 -6.47 7.41 -0.85
N ALA A 95 -5.66 8.13 -1.61
CA ALA A 95 -6.11 9.33 -2.31
C ALA A 95 -5.39 9.45 -3.67
N PRO A 96 -5.95 10.21 -4.62
CA PRO A 96 -5.33 10.40 -5.92
C PRO A 96 -3.90 10.93 -5.80
N LEU A 97 -3.00 10.44 -6.66
CA LEU A 97 -1.63 10.96 -6.77
C LEU A 97 -1.65 12.44 -7.13
N GLU A 98 -2.46 12.80 -8.13
CA GLU A 98 -2.73 14.18 -8.52
C GLU A 98 -4.02 14.67 -7.87
N MET A 99 -3.90 15.67 -6.99
CA MET A 99 -5.03 16.22 -6.24
C MET A 99 -5.42 17.59 -6.81
N SER A 100 -6.68 17.73 -7.22
CA SER A 100 -7.33 19.00 -7.56
C SER A 100 -8.47 19.29 -6.57
N SER A 101 -9.11 20.46 -6.65
CA SER A 101 -10.26 20.75 -5.78
C SER A 101 -11.38 19.72 -5.98
N GLY A 102 -11.86 19.10 -4.89
CA GLY A 102 -13.01 18.17 -4.93
C GLY A 102 -12.65 16.70 -5.20
N PHE A 103 -11.49 16.23 -4.74
CA PHE A 103 -11.13 14.81 -4.83
C PHE A 103 -11.82 13.96 -3.76
N TYR A 104 -11.92 12.65 -4.01
CA TYR A 104 -12.39 11.67 -3.04
C TYR A 104 -11.22 10.96 -2.36
N ILE A 105 -11.47 10.49 -1.14
CA ILE A 105 -10.58 9.65 -0.36
C ILE A 105 -11.24 8.28 -0.27
N LEU A 106 -10.45 7.22 -0.45
CA LEU A 106 -10.91 5.85 -0.32
C LEU A 106 -10.33 5.25 0.97
N CYS A 107 -11.20 4.82 1.87
CA CYS A 107 -10.80 4.10 3.08
C CYS A 107 -11.02 2.61 2.84
N TYR A 108 -9.94 1.84 2.89
CA TYR A 108 -9.95 0.42 2.61
C TYR A 108 -9.65 -0.37 3.88
N ASP A 109 -10.54 -1.28 4.24
CA ASP A 109 -10.36 -2.13 5.42
C ASP A 109 -9.46 -3.33 5.07
N LEU A 110 -8.42 -3.54 5.86
CA LEU A 110 -7.50 -4.67 5.71
C LEU A 110 -7.90 -5.88 6.59
N GLN A 111 -9.00 -5.79 7.35
CA GLN A 111 -9.55 -6.85 8.20
C GLN A 111 -10.72 -7.62 7.57
#